data_AF-A0ABD6BQZ7-F1
#
_entry.id   AF-A0ABD6BQZ7-F1
#
_cell.length_a   1.000
_cell.length_b   1.000
_cell.length_c   1.000
_cell.angle_alpha   90.00
_cell.angle_beta   90.00
_cell.angle_gamma   90.00
#
_symmetry.space_group_name_H-M   'P 1'
#
loop_
_entity.id
_entity.type
_entity.pdbx_description
1 polymer ?
#
loop_
_entity_poly.entity_id
_entity_poly.type
_entity_poly.pdbx_seq_one_letter_code
_entity_poly.pdbx_strand_id
1 'polypeptide(L)' 'LVAAAEQIETGTVELESETASHTVAVPESPRFEVELERLTDSETGEARYELEYEVRWTQ' A
#
# COMPACT_ATOMS: atom_id res chain seq x y z
N LEU A 1 -1.01 -4.34 -15.55
CA LEU A 1 -1.91 -4.60 -14.41
C LEU A 1 -2.17 -6.10 -14.23
N VAL A 2 -2.58 -6.84 -15.26
CA VAL A 2 -2.81 -8.32 -15.17
C VAL A 2 -1.58 -9.08 -14.65
N ALA A 3 -0.39 -8.84 -15.22
CA ALA A 3 0.83 -9.52 -14.79
C ALA A 3 1.23 -9.29 -13.31
N ALA A 4 0.91 -8.12 -12.75
CA ALA A 4 1.21 -7.82 -11.35
C ALA A 4 0.24 -8.55 -10.41
N ALA A 5 -1.05 -8.65 -10.79
CA ALA A 5 -2.03 -9.41 -10.03
C ALA A 5 -1.68 -10.91 -10.00
N GLU A 6 -1.27 -11.47 -11.14
CA GLU A 6 -0.82 -12.87 -11.23
C GLU A 6 0.40 -13.13 -10.34
N GLN A 7 1.36 -12.21 -10.28
CA GLN A 7 2.52 -12.32 -9.38
C GLN A 7 2.15 -12.23 -7.89
N ILE A 8 1.19 -11.36 -7.55
CA ILE A 8 0.70 -11.29 -6.17
C ILE A 8 0.01 -12.59 -5.77
N GLU A 9 -0.77 -13.20 -6.67
CA GLU A 9 -1.44 -14.50 -6.42
C GLU A 9 -0.44 -15.65 -6.23
N THR A 10 0.72 -15.61 -6.90
CA THR A 10 1.78 -16.62 -6.69
C THR A 10 2.61 -16.37 -5.44
N GLY A 11 2.39 -15.24 -4.75
CA GLY A 11 3.07 -14.90 -3.50
C GLY A 11 4.48 -14.34 -3.71
N THR A 12 4.86 -13.93 -4.91
CA THR A 12 6.18 -13.34 -5.20
C THR A 12 6.09 -12.34 -6.34
N VAL A 13 6.65 -11.14 -6.12
CA VAL A 13 6.58 -10.01 -7.07
C VAL A 13 7.99 -9.64 -7.53
N GLU A 14 8.13 -9.34 -8.81
CA GLU A 14 9.34 -8.76 -9.39
C GLU A 14 9.20 -7.23 -9.44
N LEU A 15 10.12 -6.55 -8.76
CA LEU A 15 10.20 -5.09 -8.68
C LEU A 15 11.36 -4.61 -9.53
N GLU A 16 11.04 -3.90 -10.61
CA GLU A 16 12.03 -3.38 -11.55
C GLU A 16 12.13 -1.84 -11.47
N SER A 17 13.35 -1.35 -11.55
CA SER A 17 13.70 0.05 -11.79
C SER A 17 14.72 0.12 -12.93
N GLU A 18 15.06 1.34 -13.37
CA GLU A 18 16.05 1.53 -14.44
C GLU A 18 17.44 0.96 -14.10
N THR A 19 17.75 0.78 -12.81
CA THR A 19 19.08 0.38 -12.34
C THR A 19 19.08 -0.91 -11.54
N ALA A 20 17.93 -1.49 -11.22
CA ALA A 20 17.85 -2.71 -10.43
C ALA A 20 16.57 -3.52 -10.67
N SER A 21 16.67 -4.85 -10.49
CA SER A 21 15.52 -5.75 -10.35
C SER A 21 15.66 -6.52 -9.04
N HIS A 22 14.54 -6.68 -8.32
CA HIS A 22 14.46 -7.43 -7.07
C HIS A 22 13.23 -8.31 -7.05
N THR A 23 13.40 -9.56 -6.63
CA THR A 23 12.29 -10.47 -6.35
C THR A 23 11.95 -10.41 -4.87
N VAL A 24 10.69 -10.15 -4.53
CA VAL A 24 10.22 -9.99 -3.15
C VAL A 24 9.04 -10.93 -2.90
N ALA A 25 9.08 -11.67 -1.79
CA ALA A 25 7.97 -12.49 -1.36
C ALA A 25 6.82 -11.61 -0.83
N VAL A 26 5.58 -11.94 -1.23
CA VAL A 26 4.40 -11.40 -0.58
C VAL A 26 4.30 -12.08 0.79
N PRO A 27 4.22 -11.32 1.89
CA PRO A 27 4.14 -11.91 3.21
C PRO A 27 2.84 -12.69 3.38
N GLU A 28 2.90 -13.80 4.12
CA GLU A 28 1.73 -14.63 4.43
C GLU A 28 0.70 -13.90 5.32
N SER A 29 1.14 -12.87 6.04
CA SER A 29 0.31 -12.11 6.99
C SER A 29 0.59 -10.61 6.88
N PRO A 30 0.15 -9.95 5.79
CA PRO A 30 0.20 -8.51 5.70
C PRO A 30 -0.81 -7.89 6.67
N ARG A 31 -0.50 -6.70 7.20
CA ARG A 31 -1.47 -5.94 7.99
C ARG A 31 -2.30 -5.10 7.05
N PHE A 32 -3.61 -5.28 7.08
CA PHE A 32 -4.55 -4.40 6.40
C PHE A 32 -5.21 -3.48 7.42
N GLU A 33 -5.17 -2.17 7.17
CA GLU A 33 -5.76 -1.13 8.02
C GLU A 33 -6.77 -0.33 7.20
N VAL A 34 -7.88 0.03 7.84
CA VAL A 34 -8.91 0.92 7.29
C VAL A 34 -9.11 2.03 8.30
N GLU A 35 -8.82 3.26 7.89
CA GLU A 35 -8.82 4.42 8.79
C GLU A 35 -9.78 5.48 8.24
N LEU A 36 -10.65 6.01 9.10
CA LEU A 36 -11.50 7.15 8.80
C LEU A 36 -11.09 8.30 9.70
N GLU A 37 -10.44 9.29 9.10
CA GLU A 37 -9.91 10.44 9.80
C GLU A 37 -10.74 11.69 9.53
N ARG A 38 -10.80 12.58 10.52
CA ARG A 38 -11.30 13.94 10.33
C ARG A 38 -10.12 14.89 10.36
N LEU A 39 -9.73 15.37 9.20
CA LEU A 39 -8.68 16.34 9.04
C LEU A 39 -9.26 17.74 9.22
N THR A 40 -8.59 18.56 10.03
CA THR A 40 -8.91 19.97 10.19
C THR A 40 -7.72 20.78 9.73
N ASP A 41 -7.96 21.66 8.77
CA ASP A 41 -6.96 22.61 8.31
C ASP A 41 -6.62 23.59 9.44
N SER A 42 -5.34 23.64 9.82
CA SER A 42 -4.90 24.41 10.99
C SER A 42 -4.92 25.93 10.77
N GLU A 43 -4.95 26.39 9.52
CA GLU A 43 -4.91 27.81 9.17
C GLU A 43 -6.32 28.39 8.97
N THR A 44 -7.25 27.58 8.45
CA THR A 44 -8.61 27.99 8.05
C THR A 44 -9.71 27.41 8.94
N GLY A 45 -9.44 26.29 9.64
CA GLY A 45 -10.43 25.57 10.43
C GLY A 45 -11.41 24.72 9.61
N GLU A 46 -11.25 24.66 8.30
CA GLU A 46 -12.05 23.79 7.43
C GLU A 46 -11.81 22.32 7.78
N ALA A 47 -12.87 21.50 7.77
CA ALA A 47 -12.78 20.09 8.10
C ALA A 47 -13.25 19.21 6.95
N ARG A 48 -12.53 18.12 6.72
CA ARG A 48 -12.88 17.06 5.76
C ARG A 48 -12.66 15.69 6.38
N TYR A 49 -13.40 14.71 5.87
CA TYR A 49 -13.18 13.32 6.22
C TYR A 49 -12.28 12.67 5.17
N GLU A 50 -11.36 11.83 5.61
CA GLU A 50 -10.47 11.04 4.77
C GLU A 50 -10.65 9.56 5.13
N LEU A 51 -10.97 8.73 4.14
CA LEU A 51 -11.08 7.28 4.29
C LEU A 51 -9.89 6.64 3.58
N GLU A 52 -9.08 5.93 4.34
CA GLU A 52 -7.85 5.29 3.88
C GLU A 52 -7.96 3.77 3.95
N TYR A 53 -7.31 3.11 3.00
CA TYR A 53 -7.14 1.66 2.93
C TYR A 53 -5.65 1.39 2.77
N GLU A 54 -5.00 0.85 3.79
CA GLU A 54 -3.56 0.64 3.81
C GLU A 54 -3.21 -0.83 3.98
N VAL A 55 -2.23 -1.31 3.21
CA VAL A 55 -1.60 -2.62 3.42
C VAL A 55 -0.15 -2.37 3.83
N ARG A 56 0.20 -2.75 5.06
CA ARG A 56 1.55 -2.63 5.63
C ARG A 56 2.22 -3.98 5.74
N TRP A 57 3.48 -4.04 5.35
CA TRP A 57 4.38 -5.10 5.74
C TRP A 57 5.82 -4.59 5.80
N THR A 58 6.54 -5.02 6.82
CA THR A 58 7.99 -4.82 6.94
C THR A 58 8.70 -6.10 6.48
N GLN A 59 9.88 -5.94 5.87
CA GLN A 59 10.93 -6.94 6.04
C GLN A 59 11.52 -6.80 7.45
#